data_AF-A0A1D6ETN9-F1
#
_entry.id   AF-A0A1D6ETN9-F1
#
_cell.length_a   1.000
_cell.length_b   1.000
_cell.length_c   1.000
_cell.angle_alpha   90.00
_cell.angle_beta   90.00
_cell.angle_gamma   90.00
#
_symmetry.space_group_name_H-M   'P 1'
#
loop_
_entity.id
_entity.type
_entity.pdbx_description
1 polymer ?
#
loop_
_entity_poly.entity_id
_entity_poly.type
_entity_poly.pdbx_seq_one_letter_code
_entity_poly.pdbx_strand_id
1 'polypeptide(L)'
;MASEERILVSVRLRPVNAREAERGDGSDWECTSTTTLMFRGNIPERAMFPASYTYDRVFNPKCSTRQVYEEGAKQVALSVLSGINSSIFAYGQTSSGKTYTMVGITERSMSDIYDYIDKHPEREFVLKFSAMEIYNEAVRDLLRPDATQLRLLDDPEKGTVVEKLTEETLKDKGHLLELLAVCEAQRQIGETSMNEASSRSHQILRLTIESSAKQFMGRGNSSTLLACVNFVDLAGSERASQTQSAGMRLKEGSHINRSLLTLGKVIRQLSKGRNGHIPYRDSKLTRILQSSLGGNARTAIICTMSPAHCHIEQSRNTLLFANCAKNVVTDAKVNVVMSDKVLVKHLQREIARLENELKFHGSAYTSNHADALREKDELIKQLHFIIKPYNDLLNDILIGFLLTGSTK
;
A
#
# COMPACT_ATOMS: atom_id res chain seq x y z
N MET A 1 -19.27 -6.95 19.86
CA MET A 1 -18.73 -7.32 18.54
C MET A 1 -17.98 -6.11 18.01
N ALA A 2 -16.70 -6.23 17.68
CA ALA A 2 -15.98 -5.13 17.04
C ALA A 2 -16.64 -4.86 15.67
N SER A 3 -16.98 -3.60 15.38
CA SER A 3 -17.52 -3.22 14.07
C SER A 3 -16.48 -3.52 13.00
N GLU A 4 -16.86 -4.26 11.96
CA GLU A 4 -16.01 -4.45 10.78
C GLU A 4 -15.72 -3.09 10.15
N GLU A 5 -14.44 -2.79 9.90
CA GLU A 5 -14.03 -1.59 9.20
C GLU A 5 -14.20 -1.78 7.69
N ARG A 6 -14.77 -0.78 7.01
CA ARG A 6 -15.04 -0.81 5.57
C ARG A 6 -14.45 0.41 4.89
N ILE A 7 -14.28 0.30 3.58
CA ILE A 7 -13.89 1.46 2.76
C ILE A 7 -14.95 2.55 2.89
N LEU A 8 -14.51 3.75 3.26
CA LEU A 8 -15.35 4.95 3.29
C LEU A 8 -15.56 5.45 1.85
N VAL A 9 -16.80 5.55 1.40
CA VAL A 9 -17.13 5.96 0.04
C VAL A 9 -17.95 7.24 0.04
N SER A 10 -17.39 8.27 -0.60
CA SER A 10 -18.06 9.54 -0.82
C SER A 10 -18.29 9.79 -2.31
N VAL A 11 -19.37 10.48 -2.63
CA VAL A 11 -19.67 10.94 -4.00
C VAL A 11 -19.59 12.46 -4.06
N ARG A 12 -18.91 13.00 -5.06
CA ARG A 12 -18.80 14.45 -5.30
C ARG A 12 -19.37 14.79 -6.67
N LEU A 13 -20.50 15.48 -6.69
CA LEU A 13 -21.08 16.04 -7.90
C LEU A 13 -20.48 17.43 -8.14
N ARG A 14 -19.77 17.64 -9.25
CA ARG A 14 -19.24 18.97 -9.57
C ARG A 14 -20.33 19.87 -10.18
N PRO A 15 -20.15 21.21 -10.19
CA PRO A 15 -20.99 22.10 -10.97
C PRO A 15 -20.94 21.80 -12.48
N VAL A 16 -21.99 22.21 -13.19
CA VAL A 16 -22.02 22.27 -14.66
C VAL A 16 -20.93 23.25 -15.11
N ASN A 17 -20.08 22.84 -16.06
CA ASN A 17 -19.02 23.71 -16.58
C ASN A 17 -19.54 24.60 -17.72
N ALA A 18 -18.78 25.62 -18.12
CA ALA A 18 -19.20 26.57 -19.16
C ALA A 18 -19.58 25.90 -20.49
N ARG A 19 -18.81 24.90 -20.93
CA ARG A 19 -19.06 24.17 -22.18
C ARG A 19 -20.33 23.33 -22.13
N GLU A 20 -20.65 22.76 -20.98
CA GLU A 20 -21.89 22.01 -20.73
C GLU A 20 -23.09 22.97 -20.71
N ALA A 21 -22.96 24.11 -20.02
CA ALA A 21 -24.01 25.13 -19.96
C ALA A 21 -24.33 25.72 -21.35
N GLU A 22 -23.31 26.01 -22.17
CA GLU A 22 -23.46 26.48 -23.56
C GLU A 22 -24.20 25.48 -24.46
N ARG A 23 -24.06 24.18 -24.18
CA ARG A 23 -24.74 23.10 -24.90
C ARG A 23 -26.17 22.84 -24.41
N GLY A 24 -26.62 23.58 -23.39
CA GLY A 24 -27.89 23.29 -22.70
C GLY A 24 -27.88 21.97 -21.93
N ASP A 25 -26.68 21.49 -21.58
CA ASP A 25 -26.50 20.21 -20.90
C ASP A 25 -26.77 20.38 -19.40
N GLY A 26 -28.01 20.09 -18.99
CA GLY A 26 -28.50 20.24 -17.62
C GLY A 26 -28.02 19.16 -16.66
N SER A 27 -28.48 19.24 -15.40
CA SER A 27 -28.23 18.23 -14.38
C SER A 27 -29.48 17.40 -14.12
N ASP A 28 -29.43 16.11 -14.47
CA ASP A 28 -30.45 15.14 -14.08
C ASP A 28 -30.19 14.53 -12.68
N TRP A 29 -29.12 14.96 -12.02
CA TRP A 29 -28.72 14.50 -10.70
C TRP A 29 -29.12 15.50 -9.62
N GLU A 30 -29.74 14.99 -8.55
CA GLU A 30 -30.15 15.78 -7.38
C GLU A 30 -29.57 15.16 -6.10
N CYS A 31 -28.84 15.97 -5.31
CA CYS A 31 -28.38 15.57 -3.98
C CYS A 31 -29.51 15.86 -2.97
N THR A 32 -30.35 14.88 -2.65
CA THR A 32 -31.49 15.07 -1.75
C THR A 32 -31.13 15.14 -0.28
N SER A 33 -29.99 14.55 0.10
CA SER A 33 -29.47 14.63 1.46
C SER A 33 -27.94 14.63 1.45
N THR A 34 -27.34 14.64 2.63
CA THR A 34 -25.89 14.49 2.80
C THR A 34 -25.37 13.09 2.45
N THR A 35 -26.25 12.11 2.20
CA THR A 35 -25.90 10.70 1.95
C THR A 35 -26.56 10.13 0.69
N THR A 36 -27.55 10.83 0.13
CA THR A 36 -28.39 10.32 -0.97
C THR A 36 -28.29 11.19 -2.21
N LEU A 37 -28.05 10.54 -3.35
CA LEU A 37 -28.06 11.10 -4.70
C LEU A 37 -29.20 10.45 -5.49
N MET A 38 -30.06 11.25 -6.11
CA MET A 38 -31.17 10.77 -6.94
C MET A 38 -30.98 11.17 -8.39
N PHE A 39 -31.43 10.29 -9.29
CA PHE A 39 -31.50 10.55 -10.72
C PHE A 39 -32.94 10.89 -11.10
N ARG A 40 -33.16 12.08 -11.68
CA ARG A 40 -34.48 12.62 -12.06
C ARG A 40 -34.80 12.49 -13.54
N GLY A 41 -33.83 12.09 -14.37
CA GLY A 41 -34.07 11.87 -15.79
C GLY A 41 -34.89 10.60 -16.07
N ASN A 42 -35.34 10.45 -17.32
CA ASN A 42 -36.04 9.24 -17.75
C ASN A 42 -35.11 8.02 -17.68
N ILE A 43 -35.50 7.02 -16.88
CA ILE A 43 -34.81 5.72 -16.82
C ILE A 43 -35.50 4.81 -17.84
N PRO A 44 -34.83 4.38 -18.92
CA PRO A 44 -35.42 3.42 -19.85
C PRO A 44 -35.81 2.16 -19.07
N GLU A 45 -37.05 1.67 -19.22
CA GLU A 45 -37.56 0.50 -18.48
C GLU A 45 -36.66 -0.75 -18.56
N ARG A 46 -35.87 -0.86 -19.64
CA ARG A 46 -34.91 -1.96 -19.84
C ARG A 46 -33.60 -1.83 -19.06
N ALA A 47 -33.30 -0.66 -18.50
CA ALA A 47 -32.06 -0.39 -17.79
C ALA A 47 -32.29 -0.54 -16.28
N MET A 48 -31.80 -1.63 -15.67
CA MET A 48 -31.87 -1.90 -14.22
C MET A 48 -30.98 -0.96 -13.38
N PHE A 49 -31.08 0.35 -13.56
CA PHE A 49 -30.40 1.33 -12.71
C PHE A 49 -31.35 1.82 -11.61
N PRO A 50 -30.89 1.89 -10.35
CA PRO A 50 -31.72 2.46 -9.29
C PRO A 50 -31.89 3.96 -9.51
N ALA A 51 -33.05 4.48 -9.07
CA ALA A 51 -33.36 5.91 -9.11
C ALA A 51 -32.66 6.69 -7.98
N SER A 52 -32.23 6.01 -6.92
CA SER A 52 -31.60 6.59 -5.73
C SER A 52 -30.39 5.77 -5.31
N TYR A 53 -29.33 6.48 -4.89
CA TYR A 53 -28.05 5.92 -4.49
C TYR A 53 -27.64 6.49 -3.14
N THR A 54 -27.24 5.62 -2.20
CA THR A 54 -26.85 6.01 -0.84
C THR A 54 -25.43 5.58 -0.51
N TYR A 55 -24.64 6.54 -0.01
CA TYR A 55 -23.23 6.40 0.35
C TYR A 55 -22.95 7.07 1.70
N ASP A 56 -21.71 6.96 2.19
CA ASP A 56 -21.32 7.55 3.48
C ASP A 56 -21.42 9.08 3.44
N ARG A 57 -21.11 9.68 2.28
CA ARG A 57 -21.30 11.12 2.05
C ARG A 57 -21.54 11.46 0.58
N VAL A 58 -22.42 12.41 0.32
CA VAL A 58 -22.72 13.00 -1.00
C VAL A 58 -22.51 14.51 -0.94
N PHE A 59 -21.54 14.99 -1.71
CA PHE A 59 -21.20 16.41 -1.84
C PHE A 59 -21.90 17.00 -3.06
N ASN A 60 -22.75 17.99 -2.81
CA ASN A 60 -23.45 18.72 -3.87
C ASN A 60 -22.50 19.72 -4.56
N PRO A 61 -22.92 20.32 -5.69
CA PRO A 61 -22.07 21.25 -6.45
C PRO A 61 -21.57 22.48 -5.67
N LYS A 62 -22.22 22.85 -4.57
CA LYS A 62 -21.83 24.01 -3.73
C LYS A 62 -20.76 23.64 -2.70
N CYS A 63 -20.47 22.35 -2.49
CA CYS A 63 -19.49 21.89 -1.52
C CYS A 63 -18.05 22.22 -1.96
N SER A 64 -17.33 22.94 -1.10
CA SER A 64 -15.92 23.26 -1.31
C SER A 64 -15.03 22.02 -1.15
N THR A 65 -13.82 22.04 -1.73
CA THR A 65 -12.84 20.96 -1.51
C THR A 65 -12.43 20.85 -0.04
N ARG A 66 -12.52 21.95 0.73
CA ARG A 66 -12.33 21.93 2.19
C ARG A 66 -13.35 21.02 2.88
N GLN A 67 -14.63 21.18 2.58
CA GLN A 67 -15.69 20.33 3.14
C GLN A 67 -15.53 18.88 2.72
N VAL A 68 -15.14 18.63 1.45
CA VAL A 68 -14.86 17.27 0.96
C VAL A 68 -13.73 16.62 1.75
N TYR A 69 -12.68 17.37 2.06
CA TYR A 69 -11.60 16.89 2.93
C TYR A 69 -12.09 16.62 4.35
N GLU A 70 -12.69 17.62 5.01
CA GLU A 70 -13.10 17.56 6.41
C GLU A 70 -14.07 16.41 6.70
N GLU A 71 -15.04 16.19 5.80
CA GLU A 71 -16.12 15.22 6.01
C GLU A 71 -15.89 13.89 5.28
N GLY A 72 -15.03 13.83 4.26
CA GLY A 72 -14.87 12.66 3.39
C GLY A 72 -13.50 11.98 3.44
N ALA A 73 -12.44 12.64 3.93
CA ALA A 73 -11.08 12.10 3.86
C ALA A 73 -10.23 12.31 5.11
N LYS A 74 -10.47 13.38 5.90
CA LYS A 74 -9.60 13.82 7.00
C LYS A 74 -9.30 12.72 8.01
N GLN A 75 -10.31 11.99 8.48
CA GLN A 75 -10.09 10.92 9.47
C GLN A 75 -9.22 9.78 8.90
N VAL A 76 -9.41 9.42 7.64
CA VAL A 76 -8.60 8.39 6.97
C VAL A 76 -7.18 8.90 6.74
N ALA A 77 -7.01 10.14 6.24
CA ALA A 77 -5.71 10.77 6.03
C ALA A 77 -4.87 10.75 7.32
N LEU A 78 -5.44 11.25 8.42
CA LEU A 78 -4.74 11.44 9.69
C LEU A 78 -4.52 10.14 10.47
N SER A 79 -5.08 9.01 10.03
CA SER A 79 -4.82 7.70 10.64
C SER A 79 -3.33 7.30 10.57
N VAL A 80 -2.58 7.88 9.63
CA VAL A 80 -1.12 7.70 9.52
C VAL A 80 -0.39 8.16 10.79
N LEU A 81 -0.89 9.19 11.47
CA LEU A 81 -0.30 9.74 12.70
C LEU A 81 -0.42 8.78 13.88
N SER A 82 -1.42 7.90 13.88
CA SER A 82 -1.57 6.83 14.86
C SER A 82 -0.92 5.52 14.43
N GLY A 83 -0.06 5.54 13.41
CA GLY A 83 0.65 4.35 12.91
C GLY A 83 -0.22 3.42 12.06
N ILE A 84 -1.36 3.86 11.55
CA ILE A 84 -2.23 3.06 10.69
C ILE A 84 -2.04 3.50 9.24
N ASN A 85 -1.74 2.57 8.34
CA ASN A 85 -1.65 2.89 6.91
C ASN A 85 -2.98 3.43 6.42
N SER A 86 -2.94 4.40 5.51
CA SER A 86 -4.15 4.95 4.92
C SER A 86 -4.02 5.21 3.43
N SER A 87 -5.16 5.29 2.74
CA SER A 87 -5.18 5.56 1.30
C SER A 87 -6.45 6.29 0.90
N ILE A 88 -6.31 7.34 0.11
CA ILE A 88 -7.41 8.17 -0.39
C ILE A 88 -7.36 8.11 -1.91
N PHE A 89 -8.47 7.73 -2.52
CA PHE A 89 -8.60 7.58 -3.96
C PHE A 89 -9.56 8.61 -4.52
N ALA A 90 -9.23 9.18 -5.67
CA ALA A 90 -10.19 9.87 -6.53
C ALA A 90 -10.52 8.99 -7.73
N TYR A 91 -11.80 8.65 -7.91
CA TYR A 91 -12.30 7.80 -8.99
C TYR A 91 -13.39 8.53 -9.78
N GLY A 92 -13.49 8.29 -11.08
CA GLY A 92 -14.48 8.92 -11.96
C GLY A 92 -13.96 9.15 -13.38
N GLN A 93 -14.83 9.57 -14.28
CA GLN A 93 -14.44 9.84 -15.67
C GLN A 93 -13.48 11.03 -15.78
N THR A 94 -12.82 11.20 -16.92
CA THR A 94 -12.07 12.42 -17.21
C THR A 94 -12.96 13.67 -17.09
N SER A 95 -12.37 14.74 -16.55
CA SER A 95 -13.05 16.00 -16.26
C SER A 95 -14.21 15.93 -15.23
N SER A 96 -14.34 14.84 -14.46
CA SER A 96 -15.30 14.78 -13.33
C SER A 96 -14.85 15.54 -12.09
N GLY A 97 -13.56 15.90 -12.00
CA GLY A 97 -12.98 16.64 -10.86
C GLY A 97 -12.05 15.82 -9.96
N LYS A 98 -11.52 14.68 -10.41
CA LYS A 98 -10.58 13.83 -9.65
C LYS A 98 -9.36 14.61 -9.15
N THR A 99 -8.53 15.11 -10.08
CA THR A 99 -7.30 15.87 -9.78
C THR A 99 -7.58 17.11 -8.94
N TYR A 100 -8.61 17.90 -9.30
CA TYR A 100 -9.05 19.07 -8.51
C TYR A 100 -9.39 18.71 -7.05
N THR A 101 -10.00 17.55 -6.85
CA THR A 101 -10.33 17.06 -5.50
C THR A 101 -9.07 16.57 -4.78
N MET A 102 -8.24 15.77 -5.45
CA MET A 102 -7.08 15.13 -4.84
C MET A 102 -5.98 16.14 -4.46
N VAL A 103 -5.71 17.15 -5.29
CA VAL A 103 -4.76 18.23 -4.99
C VAL A 103 -5.16 18.94 -3.69
N GLY A 104 -6.41 19.41 -3.61
CA GLY A 104 -6.89 20.13 -2.43
C GLY A 104 -7.06 19.25 -1.17
N ILE A 105 -7.19 17.93 -1.31
CA ILE A 105 -7.15 17.00 -0.18
C ILE A 105 -5.72 16.77 0.28
N THR A 106 -4.79 16.59 -0.64
CA THR A 106 -3.37 16.37 -0.34
C THR A 106 -2.83 17.56 0.44
N GLU A 107 -2.97 18.79 -0.08
CA GLU A 107 -2.48 20.02 0.58
C GLU A 107 -3.03 20.19 2.02
N ARG A 108 -4.32 19.95 2.22
CA ARG A 108 -4.96 20.08 3.54
C ARG A 108 -4.54 18.98 4.50
N SER A 109 -4.42 17.75 4.01
CA SER A 109 -3.93 16.62 4.80
C SER A 109 -2.52 16.89 5.29
N MET A 110 -1.65 17.39 4.40
CA MET A 110 -0.28 17.75 4.76
C MET A 110 -0.25 18.88 5.80
N SER A 111 -1.07 19.92 5.62
CA SER A 111 -1.16 20.99 6.63
C SER A 111 -1.57 20.46 7.99
N ASP A 112 -2.62 19.64 8.08
CA ASP A 112 -3.09 19.07 9.34
C ASP A 112 -2.05 18.10 9.97
N ILE A 113 -1.28 17.38 9.15
CA ILE A 113 -0.19 16.51 9.61
C ILE A 113 0.92 17.34 10.27
N TYR A 114 1.38 18.42 9.61
CA TYR A 114 2.38 19.32 10.22
C TYR A 114 1.84 20.01 11.48
N ASP A 115 0.58 20.48 11.44
CA ASP A 115 -0.06 21.09 12.61
C ASP A 115 -0.16 20.10 13.79
N TYR A 116 -0.32 18.80 13.52
CA TYR A 116 -0.27 17.76 14.54
C TYR A 116 1.15 17.57 15.09
N ILE A 117 2.16 17.50 14.22
CA ILE A 117 3.57 17.34 14.62
C ILE A 117 4.00 18.48 15.54
N ASP A 118 3.66 19.72 15.20
CA ASP A 118 4.00 20.91 15.98
C ASP A 118 3.36 20.90 17.38
N LYS A 119 2.19 20.25 17.51
CA LYS A 119 1.46 20.11 18.78
C LYS A 119 1.93 18.94 19.65
N HIS A 120 2.77 18.05 19.13
CA HIS A 120 3.23 16.85 19.83
C HIS A 120 4.77 16.82 19.98
N PRO A 121 5.37 17.80 20.68
CA PRO A 121 6.82 17.90 20.83
C PRO A 121 7.45 16.75 21.62
N GLU A 122 6.66 15.95 22.34
CA GLU A 122 7.08 14.75 23.07
C GLU A 122 7.43 13.57 22.15
N ARG A 123 7.03 13.65 20.87
CA ARG A 123 7.35 12.66 19.83
C ARG A 123 8.35 13.23 18.83
N GLU A 124 9.15 12.35 18.26
CA GLU A 124 10.01 12.63 17.12
C GLU A 124 9.35 12.05 15.87
N PHE A 125 9.35 12.82 14.78
CA PHE A 125 8.74 12.44 13.51
C PHE A 125 9.76 12.53 12.39
N VAL A 126 9.84 11.49 11.57
CA VAL A 126 10.61 11.48 10.33
C VAL A 126 9.63 11.23 9.19
N LEU A 127 9.57 12.17 8.25
CA LEU A 127 8.67 12.11 7.12
C LEU A 127 9.46 11.84 5.84
N LYS A 128 8.99 10.88 5.05
CA LYS A 128 9.55 10.56 3.74
C LYS A 128 8.47 10.67 2.67
N PHE A 129 8.80 11.30 1.56
CA PHE A 129 7.90 11.51 0.43
C PHE A 129 8.38 10.72 -0.79
N SER A 130 7.45 10.05 -1.46
CA SER A 130 7.68 9.45 -2.77
C SER A 130 6.49 9.72 -3.67
N ALA A 131 6.74 9.81 -4.97
CA ALA A 131 5.71 10.06 -5.96
C ALA A 131 5.96 9.18 -7.18
N MET A 132 4.91 8.50 -7.63
CA MET A 132 4.99 7.64 -8.80
C MET A 132 3.80 7.84 -9.73
N GLU A 133 4.03 7.55 -10.99
CA GLU A 133 3.02 7.53 -12.03
C GLU A 133 2.94 6.14 -12.66
N ILE A 134 1.73 5.65 -12.88
CA ILE A 134 1.47 4.40 -13.59
C ILE A 134 0.75 4.76 -14.89
N TYR A 135 1.43 4.60 -16.02
CA TYR A 135 0.86 4.78 -17.35
C TYR A 135 1.18 3.56 -18.19
N ASN A 136 0.15 2.99 -18.85
CA ASN A 136 0.31 1.82 -19.70
C ASN A 136 1.03 0.63 -19.01
N GLU A 137 0.68 0.34 -17.75
CA GLU A 137 1.35 -0.67 -16.89
C GLU A 137 2.86 -0.46 -16.64
N ALA A 138 3.41 0.69 -17.03
CA ALA A 138 4.74 1.15 -16.70
C ALA A 138 4.69 2.09 -15.48
N VAL A 139 5.54 1.82 -14.50
CA VAL A 139 5.68 2.64 -13.29
C VAL A 139 6.87 3.58 -13.50
N ARG A 140 6.69 4.87 -13.26
CA ARG A 140 7.72 5.91 -13.34
C ARG A 140 7.85 6.63 -12.00
N ASP A 141 9.05 7.10 -11.70
CA ASP A 141 9.32 7.98 -10.58
C ASP A 141 9.02 9.43 -10.98
N LEU A 142 8.20 10.15 -10.20
CA LEU A 142 7.88 11.56 -10.47
C LEU A 142 8.88 12.53 -9.81
N LEU A 143 9.77 12.04 -8.96
CA LEU A 143 10.83 12.83 -8.33
C LEU A 143 12.12 12.82 -9.16
N ARG A 144 12.21 11.99 -10.19
CA ARG A 144 13.33 11.97 -11.14
C ARG A 144 12.89 12.42 -12.53
N PRO A 145 13.73 13.18 -13.24
CA PRO A 145 13.47 13.49 -14.65
C PRO A 145 13.65 12.27 -15.57
N ASP A 146 14.31 11.22 -15.10
CA ASP A 146 14.60 10.03 -15.89
C ASP A 146 13.34 9.19 -16.13
N ALA A 147 13.02 8.93 -17.40
CA ALA A 147 11.87 8.12 -17.81
C ALA A 147 12.08 6.59 -17.61
N THR A 148 12.94 6.18 -16.69
CA THR A 148 13.25 4.76 -16.47
C THR A 148 12.07 4.05 -15.80
N GLN A 149 11.61 2.97 -16.41
CA GLN A 149 10.54 2.16 -15.85
C GLN A 149 11.01 1.43 -14.58
N LEU A 150 10.27 1.60 -13.49
CA LEU A 150 10.51 0.92 -12.22
C LEU A 150 9.91 -0.49 -12.22
N ARG A 151 10.60 -1.40 -11.53
CA ARG A 151 10.17 -2.81 -11.37
C ARG A 151 9.45 -2.98 -10.03
N LEU A 152 8.55 -3.96 -9.98
CA LEU A 152 7.90 -4.36 -8.73
C LEU A 152 8.53 -5.65 -8.24
N LEU A 153 8.91 -5.66 -6.97
CA LEU A 153 9.43 -6.82 -6.25
C LEU A 153 8.43 -7.22 -5.17
N ASP A 154 8.39 -8.50 -4.82
CA ASP A 154 7.61 -8.99 -3.70
C ASP A 154 8.57 -9.22 -2.52
N ASP A 155 8.42 -8.42 -1.47
CA ASP A 155 9.15 -8.53 -0.21
C ASP A 155 8.35 -9.41 0.76
N PRO A 156 8.99 -10.40 1.44
CA PRO A 156 8.30 -11.30 2.35
C PRO A 156 7.59 -10.61 3.52
N GLU A 157 8.11 -9.47 3.99
CA GLU A 157 7.58 -8.74 5.16
C GLU A 157 6.74 -7.53 4.73
N LYS A 158 7.21 -6.78 3.73
CA LYS A 158 6.58 -5.52 3.28
C LYS A 158 5.55 -5.71 2.17
N GLY A 159 5.48 -6.89 1.57
CA GLY A 159 4.64 -7.16 0.41
C GLY A 159 5.20 -6.54 -0.87
N THR A 160 4.34 -6.07 -1.77
CA THR A 160 4.81 -5.50 -3.04
C THR A 160 5.52 -4.15 -2.83
N VAL A 161 6.77 -4.08 -3.26
CA VAL A 161 7.64 -2.89 -3.22
C VAL A 161 8.06 -2.48 -4.63
N VAL A 162 8.22 -1.17 -4.84
CA VAL A 162 8.69 -0.62 -6.11
C VAL A 162 10.20 -0.41 -6.00
N GLU A 163 10.96 -1.17 -6.79
CA GLU A 163 12.41 -1.12 -6.79
C GLU A 163 12.91 0.26 -7.25
N LYS A 164 13.89 0.82 -6.52
CA LYS A 164 14.56 2.09 -6.85
C LYS A 164 13.64 3.31 -6.92
N LEU A 165 12.44 3.26 -6.35
CA LEU A 165 11.61 4.44 -6.15
C LEU A 165 12.34 5.41 -5.19
N THR A 166 12.39 6.69 -5.55
CA THR A 166 12.99 7.73 -4.70
C THR A 166 12.12 8.01 -3.49
N GLU A 167 12.72 7.99 -2.31
CA GLU A 167 12.11 8.43 -1.05
C GLU A 167 12.90 9.62 -0.49
N GLU A 168 12.36 10.83 -0.65
CA GLU A 168 12.97 12.06 -0.16
C GLU A 168 12.57 12.31 1.30
N THR A 169 13.55 12.55 2.18
CA THR A 169 13.28 12.88 3.58
C THR A 169 12.91 14.37 3.67
N LEU A 170 11.73 14.66 4.21
CA LEU A 170 11.20 16.01 4.30
C LEU A 170 11.90 16.80 5.43
N LYS A 171 12.30 18.04 5.12
CA LYS A 171 12.94 18.96 6.07
C LYS A 171 11.90 19.81 6.80
N ASP A 172 10.96 20.34 6.03
CA ASP A 172 9.88 21.21 6.50
C ASP A 172 8.71 21.16 5.51
N LYS A 173 7.65 21.92 5.82
CA LYS A 173 6.44 22.05 4.99
C LYS A 173 6.73 22.68 3.62
N GLY A 174 7.70 23.59 3.52
CA GLY A 174 8.08 24.24 2.26
C GLY A 174 8.70 23.25 1.28
N HIS A 175 9.62 22.41 1.76
CA HIS A 175 10.25 21.36 0.96
C HIS A 175 9.21 20.42 0.35
N LEU A 176 8.15 20.07 1.09
CA LEU A 176 7.07 19.25 0.54
C LEU A 176 6.29 19.95 -0.57
N LEU A 177 5.98 21.24 -0.41
CA LEU A 177 5.30 22.02 -1.44
C LEU A 177 6.13 22.11 -2.73
N GLU A 178 7.45 22.25 -2.60
CA GLU A 178 8.38 22.20 -3.74
C GLU A 178 8.32 20.84 -4.44
N LEU A 179 8.38 19.73 -3.70
CA LEU A 179 8.29 18.38 -4.28
C LEU A 179 6.94 18.14 -4.97
N LEU A 180 5.83 18.64 -4.42
CA LEU A 180 4.52 18.58 -5.05
C LEU A 180 4.50 19.37 -6.37
N ALA A 181 5.10 20.56 -6.40
CA ALA A 181 5.23 21.36 -7.62
C ALA A 181 6.09 20.66 -8.69
N VAL A 182 7.18 20.00 -8.28
CA VAL A 182 8.00 19.16 -9.18
C VAL A 182 7.17 18.02 -9.77
N CYS A 183 6.40 17.31 -8.94
CA CYS A 183 5.54 16.22 -9.40
C CYS A 183 4.50 16.69 -10.42
N GLU A 184 3.90 17.86 -10.19
CA GLU A 184 2.94 18.46 -11.13
C GLU A 184 3.63 18.85 -12.44
N ALA A 185 4.79 19.50 -12.39
CA ALA A 185 5.56 19.85 -13.58
C ALA A 185 5.96 18.60 -14.40
N GLN A 186 6.41 17.53 -13.74
CA GLN A 186 6.75 16.27 -14.42
C GLN A 186 5.53 15.62 -15.07
N ARG A 187 4.37 15.67 -14.40
CA ARG A 187 3.10 15.20 -14.96
C ARG A 187 2.74 15.97 -16.24
N GLN A 188 2.85 17.30 -16.22
CA GLN A 188 2.59 18.18 -17.38
C GLN A 188 3.55 17.93 -18.56
N ILE A 189 4.84 17.66 -18.29
CA ILE A 189 5.80 17.28 -19.33
C ILE A 189 5.41 15.95 -19.99
N GLY A 190 4.91 14.99 -19.20
CA GLY A 190 4.32 13.76 -19.71
C GLY A 190 3.12 14.00 -20.63
N GLU A 191 2.27 14.98 -20.31
CA GLU A 191 1.08 15.32 -21.09
C GLU A 191 1.38 15.90 -22.47
N THR A 192 2.41 16.75 -22.56
CA THR A 192 2.80 17.44 -23.80
C THR A 192 3.61 16.54 -24.76
N SER A 193 4.37 15.59 -24.22
CA SER A 193 5.18 14.64 -25.01
C SER A 193 4.38 13.43 -25.53
N MET A 194 3.29 13.05 -24.86
CA MET A 194 2.41 11.96 -25.25
C MET A 194 0.95 12.41 -25.11
N ASN A 195 0.38 12.97 -26.19
CA ASN A 195 -1.02 13.39 -26.35
C ASN A 195 -1.97 12.93 -25.21
N GLU A 196 -2.20 13.81 -24.23
CA GLU A 196 -3.24 13.68 -23.18
C GLU A 196 -2.99 12.62 -22.08
N ALA A 197 -1.74 12.43 -21.66
CA ALA A 197 -1.32 11.43 -20.67
C ALA A 197 -2.04 11.49 -19.30
N SER A 198 -2.39 12.67 -18.76
CA SER A 198 -2.93 12.80 -17.39
C SER A 198 -4.32 12.21 -17.19
N SER A 199 -5.10 12.11 -18.27
CA SER A 199 -6.40 11.42 -18.27
C SER A 199 -6.26 9.90 -18.24
N ARG A 200 -5.07 9.38 -18.57
CA ARG A 200 -4.78 7.95 -18.83
C ARG A 200 -3.76 7.36 -17.86
N SER A 201 -3.11 8.18 -17.04
CA SER A 201 -2.17 7.76 -16.01
C SER A 201 -2.78 7.82 -14.62
N HIS A 202 -2.24 7.01 -13.72
CA HIS A 202 -2.54 7.05 -12.29
C HIS A 202 -1.37 7.71 -11.56
N GLN A 203 -1.65 8.68 -10.70
CA GLN A 203 -0.66 9.28 -9.82
C GLN A 203 -0.85 8.75 -8.40
N ILE A 204 0.25 8.36 -7.75
CA ILE A 204 0.28 7.97 -6.35
C ILE A 204 1.33 8.84 -5.65
N LEU A 205 0.88 9.73 -4.79
CA LEU A 205 1.74 10.49 -3.87
C LEU A 205 1.70 9.78 -2.52
N ARG A 206 2.85 9.44 -1.97
CA ARG A 206 2.97 8.68 -0.72
C ARG A 206 3.79 9.47 0.28
N LEU A 207 3.21 9.67 1.45
CA LEU A 207 3.92 10.16 2.63
C LEU A 207 4.05 9.03 3.64
N THR A 208 5.28 8.66 3.96
CA THR A 208 5.62 7.70 5.02
C THR A 208 6.03 8.49 6.27
N ILE A 209 5.42 8.17 7.41
CA ILE A 209 5.68 8.80 8.69
C ILE A 209 6.19 7.74 9.65
N GLU A 210 7.40 7.97 10.15
CA GLU A 210 7.94 7.27 11.30
C GLU A 210 7.80 8.16 12.53
N SER A 211 7.27 7.62 13.62
CA SER A 211 7.10 8.35 14.87
C SER A 211 7.58 7.55 16.08
N SER A 212 8.40 8.16 16.91
CA SER A 212 8.92 7.55 18.15
C SER A 212 8.79 8.50 19.34
N ALA A 213 8.71 7.96 20.56
CA ALA A 213 8.68 8.77 21.77
C ALA A 213 10.10 9.26 22.12
N LYS A 214 10.26 10.56 22.44
CA LYS A 214 11.59 11.14 22.75
C LYS A 214 12.17 10.67 24.09
N GLN A 215 11.34 10.28 25.06
CA GLN A 215 11.78 9.79 26.36
C GLN A 215 11.26 8.38 26.65
N PHE A 216 12.17 7.52 27.12
CA PHE A 216 11.89 6.15 27.53
C PHE A 216 11.18 6.17 28.89
N MET A 217 9.87 6.41 28.93
CA MET A 217 9.10 6.36 30.16
C MET A 217 8.86 4.90 30.59
N GLY A 218 9.87 4.29 31.21
CA GLY A 218 9.75 3.01 31.92
C GLY A 218 9.40 1.77 31.08
N ARG A 219 9.38 0.60 31.74
CA ARG A 219 9.14 -0.73 31.14
C ARG A 219 7.76 -0.79 30.46
N GLY A 220 7.64 -0.43 29.18
CA GLY A 220 6.37 -0.55 28.48
C GLY A 220 6.34 -0.17 27.00
N ASN A 221 6.63 1.08 26.62
CA ASN A 221 6.22 1.57 25.30
C ASN A 221 7.30 2.41 24.60
N SER A 222 8.39 1.76 24.19
CA SER A 222 9.30 2.33 23.17
C SER A 222 8.94 1.81 21.77
N SER A 223 7.66 1.82 21.42
CA SER A 223 7.19 1.43 20.10
C SER A 223 7.39 2.57 19.12
N THR A 224 8.16 2.33 18.06
CA THR A 224 8.21 3.22 16.90
C THR A 224 7.00 2.87 16.03
N LEU A 225 6.23 3.87 15.63
CA LEU A 225 5.13 3.69 14.70
C LEU A 225 5.63 4.00 13.30
N LEU A 226 5.30 3.17 12.32
CA LEU A 226 5.63 3.39 10.92
C LEU A 226 4.39 3.20 10.07
N ALA A 227 3.91 4.26 9.43
CA ALA A 227 2.76 4.16 8.54
C ALA A 227 2.93 5.03 7.32
N CYS A 228 2.16 4.74 6.27
CA CYS A 228 2.10 5.58 5.09
C CYS A 228 0.66 6.00 4.77
N VAL A 229 0.51 7.20 4.21
CA VAL A 229 -0.71 7.67 3.56
C VAL A 229 -0.46 7.78 2.07
N ASN A 230 -1.34 7.17 1.26
CA ASN A 230 -1.32 7.27 -0.20
C ASN A 230 -2.44 8.21 -0.69
N PHE A 231 -2.11 9.19 -1.52
CA PHE A 231 -3.04 10.03 -2.26
C PHE A 231 -3.04 9.60 -3.72
N VAL A 232 -4.14 9.01 -4.18
CA VAL A 232 -4.24 8.31 -5.45
C VAL A 232 -5.21 9.03 -6.40
N ASP A 233 -4.67 9.70 -7.41
CA ASP A 233 -5.43 10.27 -8.52
C ASP A 233 -5.46 9.27 -9.67
N LEU A 234 -6.61 8.63 -9.89
CA LEU A 234 -6.72 7.59 -10.91
C LEU A 234 -6.94 8.20 -12.31
N ALA A 235 -6.61 7.44 -13.35
CA ALA A 235 -7.03 7.72 -14.72
C ALA A 235 -8.58 7.78 -14.85
N GLY A 236 -9.06 8.33 -15.97
CA GLY A 236 -10.47 8.36 -16.33
C GLY A 236 -11.09 6.96 -16.42
N SER A 237 -12.26 6.77 -15.80
CA SER A 237 -12.98 5.49 -15.78
C SER A 237 -13.79 5.18 -17.04
N GLU A 238 -13.82 6.09 -18.00
CA GLU A 238 -14.53 5.93 -19.26
C GLU A 238 -13.89 4.87 -20.19
N ARG A 239 -14.71 4.26 -21.05
CA ARG A 239 -14.22 3.23 -21.97
C ARG A 239 -13.46 3.85 -23.14
N ALA A 240 -12.36 3.23 -23.56
CA ALA A 240 -11.57 3.69 -24.71
C ALA A 240 -12.40 3.81 -26.00
N SER A 241 -13.41 2.95 -26.20
CA SER A 241 -14.32 2.97 -27.35
C SER A 241 -15.18 4.23 -27.45
N GLN A 242 -15.32 4.99 -26.36
CA GLN A 242 -16.11 6.23 -26.30
C GLN A 242 -15.24 7.48 -26.52
N THR A 243 -13.91 7.32 -26.61
CA THR A 243 -13.01 8.41 -26.99
C THR A 243 -12.89 8.46 -28.51
N GLN A 244 -12.99 9.65 -29.13
CA GLN A 244 -13.04 9.85 -30.61
C GLN A 244 -11.67 9.68 -31.28
N SER A 245 -11.09 8.51 -31.10
CA SER A 245 -9.66 8.27 -31.06
C SER A 245 -9.27 7.13 -32.01
N ALA A 246 -9.11 7.38 -33.30
CA ALA A 246 -8.96 6.34 -34.31
C ALA A 246 -7.67 5.47 -34.21
N GLY A 247 -7.81 4.16 -34.48
CA GLY A 247 -6.78 3.28 -35.04
C GLY A 247 -5.75 2.69 -34.07
N MET A 248 -4.63 3.38 -33.82
CA MET A 248 -3.55 2.89 -32.93
C MET A 248 -3.95 2.89 -31.44
N ARG A 249 -4.96 3.69 -31.09
CA ARG A 249 -5.48 3.86 -29.72
C ARG A 249 -6.25 2.65 -29.18
N LEU A 250 -6.58 1.65 -30.02
CA LEU A 250 -7.28 0.44 -29.57
C LEU A 250 -6.38 -0.51 -28.77
N LYS A 251 -5.11 -0.69 -29.17
CA LYS A 251 -4.14 -1.50 -28.40
C LYS A 251 -3.68 -0.77 -27.14
N GLU A 252 -3.43 0.53 -27.22
CA GLU A 252 -3.07 1.38 -26.08
C GLU A 252 -4.24 1.48 -25.06
N GLY A 253 -5.47 1.68 -25.55
CA GLY A 253 -6.68 1.73 -24.73
C GLY A 253 -7.02 0.42 -24.03
N SER A 254 -6.55 -0.73 -24.55
CA SER A 254 -6.68 -2.03 -23.88
C SER A 254 -5.84 -2.10 -22.60
N HIS A 255 -4.62 -1.55 -22.62
CA HIS A 255 -3.71 -1.53 -21.47
C HIS A 255 -3.99 -0.38 -20.49
N ILE A 256 -4.41 0.79 -20.97
CA ILE A 256 -4.85 1.89 -20.08
C ILE A 256 -6.05 1.47 -19.23
N ASN A 257 -7.03 0.81 -19.85
CA ASN A 257 -8.17 0.26 -19.12
C ASN A 257 -7.84 -0.98 -18.30
N ARG A 258 -6.67 -1.60 -18.47
CA ARG A 258 -6.31 -2.82 -17.73
C ARG A 258 -6.23 -2.55 -16.24
N SER A 259 -5.56 -1.47 -15.82
CA SER A 259 -5.46 -1.07 -14.41
C SER A 259 -6.84 -0.83 -13.79
N LEU A 260 -7.71 -0.02 -14.42
CA LEU A 260 -9.05 0.27 -13.90
C LEU A 260 -10.03 -0.91 -13.98
N LEU A 261 -9.98 -1.70 -15.05
CA LEU A 261 -10.77 -2.93 -15.17
C LEU A 261 -10.40 -3.93 -14.07
N THR A 262 -9.10 -4.08 -13.82
CA THR A 262 -8.60 -4.95 -12.74
C THR A 262 -9.01 -4.42 -11.38
N LEU A 263 -8.89 -3.12 -11.14
CA LEU A 263 -9.38 -2.47 -9.92
C LEU A 263 -10.87 -2.75 -9.70
N GLY A 264 -11.71 -2.58 -10.73
CA GLY A 264 -13.13 -2.88 -10.67
C GLY A 264 -13.43 -4.36 -10.36
N LYS A 265 -12.66 -5.29 -10.95
CA LYS A 265 -12.76 -6.73 -10.64
C LYS A 265 -12.40 -7.03 -9.19
N VAL A 266 -11.28 -6.48 -8.70
CA VAL A 266 -10.80 -6.63 -7.32
C VAL A 266 -11.85 -6.13 -6.33
N ILE A 267 -12.34 -4.91 -6.49
CA ILE A 267 -13.38 -4.33 -5.63
C ILE A 267 -14.66 -5.18 -5.65
N ARG A 268 -15.12 -5.62 -6.83
CA ARG A 268 -16.33 -6.43 -6.95
C ARG A 268 -16.19 -7.79 -6.27
N GLN A 269 -15.03 -8.43 -6.37
CA GLN A 269 -14.80 -9.70 -5.68
C GLN A 269 -14.74 -9.50 -4.17
N LEU A 270 -13.98 -8.50 -3.69
CA LEU A 270 -13.87 -8.19 -2.27
C LEU A 270 -15.21 -7.79 -1.64
N SER A 271 -16.07 -7.09 -2.38
CA SER A 271 -17.41 -6.68 -1.91
C SER A 271 -18.35 -7.86 -1.64
N LYS A 272 -18.09 -9.03 -2.22
CA LYS A 272 -18.87 -10.26 -2.04
C LYS A 272 -18.30 -11.17 -0.95
N GLY A 273 -17.27 -10.71 -0.23
CA GLY A 273 -16.44 -11.52 0.65
C GLY A 273 -15.25 -12.13 -0.10
N ARG A 274 -14.20 -12.52 0.64
CA ARG A 274 -12.97 -13.14 0.10
C ARG A 274 -13.22 -14.60 -0.34
N ASN A 275 -14.08 -14.78 -1.34
CA ASN A 275 -14.43 -16.08 -1.90
C ASN A 275 -13.55 -16.35 -3.13
N GLY A 276 -12.35 -16.87 -2.87
CA GLY A 276 -11.38 -17.26 -3.91
C GLY A 276 -10.23 -16.28 -4.13
N HIS A 277 -9.46 -16.53 -5.18
CA HIS A 277 -8.28 -15.74 -5.52
C HIS A 277 -8.65 -14.34 -6.04
N ILE A 278 -8.13 -13.31 -5.38
CA ILE A 278 -8.28 -11.91 -5.79
C ILE A 278 -7.15 -11.54 -6.78
N PRO A 279 -7.45 -11.06 -8.00
CA PRO A 279 -6.47 -10.86 -9.06
C PRO A 279 -5.67 -9.56 -8.89
N TYR A 280 -5.07 -9.32 -7.72
CA TYR A 280 -4.21 -8.14 -7.50
C TYR A 280 -3.06 -8.09 -8.50
N ARG A 281 -2.56 -9.25 -8.93
CA ARG A 281 -1.41 -9.39 -9.85
C ARG A 281 -1.71 -9.02 -11.30
N ASP A 282 -2.97 -8.88 -11.67
CA ASP A 282 -3.38 -8.61 -13.06
C ASP A 282 -3.05 -7.18 -13.52
N SER A 283 -2.78 -6.25 -12.60
CA SER A 283 -2.28 -4.90 -12.92
C SER A 283 -1.26 -4.39 -11.90
N LYS A 284 -0.34 -3.51 -12.32
CA LYS A 284 0.64 -2.89 -11.40
C LYS A 284 -0.06 -2.04 -10.32
N LEU A 285 -1.11 -1.31 -10.70
CA LEU A 285 -1.89 -0.48 -9.78
C LEU A 285 -2.45 -1.31 -8.62
N THR A 286 -3.15 -2.41 -8.92
CA THR A 286 -3.75 -3.26 -7.90
C THR A 286 -2.74 -4.03 -7.06
N ARG A 287 -1.53 -4.31 -7.59
CA ARG A 287 -0.43 -4.86 -6.80
C ARG A 287 0.11 -3.85 -5.79
N ILE A 288 0.40 -2.63 -6.25
CA ILE A 288 0.95 -1.55 -5.40
C ILE A 288 -0.04 -1.18 -4.28
N LEU A 289 -1.33 -1.19 -4.59
CA LEU A 289 -2.41 -0.78 -3.68
C LEU A 289 -3.14 -1.98 -3.04
N GLN A 290 -2.53 -3.17 -3.06
CA GLN A 290 -3.13 -4.37 -2.50
C GLN A 290 -3.49 -4.22 -1.01
N SER A 291 -2.64 -3.57 -0.22
CA SER A 291 -2.90 -3.29 1.19
C SER A 291 -4.09 -2.34 1.38
N SER A 292 -4.25 -1.36 0.47
CA SER A 292 -5.32 -0.36 0.48
C SER A 292 -6.69 -0.92 0.12
N LEU A 293 -6.77 -1.88 -0.80
CA LEU A 293 -8.05 -2.30 -1.39
C LEU A 293 -8.79 -3.37 -0.58
N GLY A 294 -8.20 -3.89 0.49
CA GLY A 294 -8.84 -4.88 1.37
C GLY A 294 -7.85 -5.54 2.33
N GLY A 295 -6.75 -4.87 2.66
CA GLY A 295 -5.70 -5.36 3.55
C GLY A 295 -5.49 -4.41 4.74
N ASN A 296 -4.23 -4.28 5.16
CA ASN A 296 -3.84 -3.44 6.30
C ASN A 296 -3.71 -1.96 5.90
N ALA A 297 -4.85 -1.31 5.67
CA ALA A 297 -4.96 0.14 5.55
C ALA A 297 -6.41 0.60 5.70
N ARG A 298 -6.59 1.82 6.23
CA ARG A 298 -7.85 2.55 6.14
C ARG A 298 -7.98 3.22 4.79
N THR A 299 -9.12 3.06 4.14
CA THR A 299 -9.28 3.54 2.77
C THR A 299 -10.53 4.40 2.61
N ALA A 300 -10.35 5.55 1.94
CA ALA A 300 -11.44 6.40 1.48
C ALA A 300 -11.41 6.48 -0.05
N ILE A 301 -12.58 6.38 -0.68
CA ILE A 301 -12.74 6.56 -2.13
C ILE A 301 -13.74 7.68 -2.38
N ILE A 302 -13.28 8.71 -3.08
CA ILE A 302 -14.09 9.85 -3.51
C ILE A 302 -14.42 9.68 -4.99
N CYS A 303 -15.66 9.31 -5.25
CA CYS A 303 -16.21 9.15 -6.57
C CYS A 303 -16.69 10.50 -7.10
N THR A 304 -15.95 11.07 -8.04
CA THR A 304 -16.25 12.37 -8.67
C THR A 304 -17.11 12.16 -9.92
N MET A 305 -18.10 13.02 -10.13
CA MET A 305 -19.09 12.86 -11.20
C MET A 305 -19.39 14.17 -11.93
N SER A 306 -19.65 14.08 -13.24
CA SER A 306 -20.22 15.18 -14.02
C SER A 306 -21.75 15.18 -13.90
N PRO A 307 -22.39 16.36 -13.76
CA PRO A 307 -23.84 16.48 -13.77
C PRO A 307 -24.45 16.34 -15.18
N ALA A 308 -23.65 16.52 -16.23
CA ALA A 308 -24.11 16.62 -17.61
C ALA A 308 -24.86 15.36 -18.10
N HIS A 309 -25.91 15.57 -18.88
CA HIS A 309 -26.73 14.53 -19.51
C HIS A 309 -25.89 13.63 -20.40
N CYS A 310 -24.95 14.19 -21.18
CA CYS A 310 -24.08 13.39 -22.05
C CYS A 310 -23.17 12.40 -21.29
N HIS A 311 -23.03 12.56 -19.97
CA HIS A 311 -22.17 11.75 -19.11
C HIS A 311 -22.93 10.78 -18.20
N ILE A 312 -24.26 10.66 -18.32
CA ILE A 312 -25.09 9.84 -17.42
C ILE A 312 -24.62 8.39 -17.32
N GLU A 313 -24.25 7.76 -18.44
CA GLU A 313 -23.78 6.37 -18.44
C GLU A 313 -22.52 6.21 -17.57
N GLN A 314 -21.56 7.13 -17.70
CA GLN A 314 -20.33 7.12 -16.90
C GLN A 314 -20.61 7.39 -15.43
N SER A 315 -21.46 8.38 -15.15
CA SER A 315 -21.93 8.70 -13.82
C SER A 315 -22.57 7.48 -13.14
N ARG A 316 -23.42 6.72 -13.84
CA ARG A 316 -24.00 5.47 -13.33
C ARG A 316 -22.94 4.38 -13.11
N ASN A 317 -21.98 4.22 -14.01
CA ASN A 317 -20.88 3.26 -13.83
C ASN A 317 -20.02 3.59 -12.60
N THR A 318 -19.73 4.87 -12.37
CA THR A 318 -19.05 5.35 -11.17
C THR A 318 -19.83 5.04 -9.90
N LEU A 319 -21.15 5.26 -9.91
CA LEU A 319 -22.02 4.94 -8.77
C LEU A 319 -22.12 3.43 -8.48
N LEU A 320 -22.13 2.59 -9.52
CA LEU A 320 -22.07 1.13 -9.36
C LEU A 320 -20.75 0.67 -8.74
N PHE A 321 -19.63 1.23 -9.19
CA PHE A 321 -18.32 0.98 -8.58
C PHE A 321 -18.32 1.39 -7.10
N ALA A 322 -18.81 2.60 -6.79
CA ALA A 322 -18.93 3.12 -5.44
C ALA A 322 -19.76 2.18 -4.54
N ASN A 323 -20.85 1.61 -5.07
CA ASN A 323 -21.72 0.70 -4.33
C ASN A 323 -21.04 -0.65 -4.04
N CYS A 324 -20.15 -1.13 -4.91
CA CYS A 324 -19.31 -2.28 -4.59
C CYS A 324 -18.25 -1.91 -3.54
N ALA A 325 -17.56 -0.79 -3.73
CA ALA A 325 -16.46 -0.35 -2.87
C ALA A 325 -16.87 -0.22 -1.39
N LYS A 326 -18.04 0.35 -1.10
CA LYS A 326 -18.49 0.57 0.29
C LYS A 326 -18.70 -0.71 1.12
N ASN A 327 -18.82 -1.86 0.44
CA ASN A 327 -19.01 -3.17 1.07
C ASN A 327 -17.69 -3.92 1.25
N VAL A 328 -16.56 -3.34 0.84
CA VAL A 328 -15.24 -3.95 1.00
C VAL A 328 -14.76 -3.74 2.43
N VAL A 329 -14.46 -4.85 3.11
CA VAL A 329 -13.91 -4.87 4.48
C VAL A 329 -12.39 -4.72 4.44
N THR A 330 -11.85 -3.86 5.31
CA THR A 330 -10.41 -3.64 5.51
C THR A 330 -9.96 -4.20 6.85
N ASP A 331 -8.68 -4.52 7.00
CA ASP A 331 -8.07 -5.07 8.22
C ASP A 331 -6.93 -4.14 8.70
N ALA A 332 -7.26 -2.88 8.95
CA ALA A 332 -6.28 -1.86 9.31
C ALA A 332 -5.76 -2.08 10.74
N LYS A 333 -4.44 -2.07 10.90
CA LYS A 333 -3.73 -2.32 12.14
C LYS A 333 -2.71 -1.22 12.40
N VAL A 334 -2.42 -1.01 13.68
CA VAL A 334 -1.32 -0.14 14.09
C VAL A 334 0.00 -0.85 13.78
N ASN A 335 0.81 -0.23 12.93
CA ASN A 335 2.09 -0.74 12.50
C ASN A 335 3.17 -0.29 13.49
N VAL A 336 3.55 -1.23 14.36
CA VAL A 336 4.60 -1.03 15.35
C VAL A 336 5.88 -1.68 14.82
N VAL A 337 6.94 -0.88 14.71
CA VAL A 337 8.28 -1.33 14.37
C VAL A 337 9.15 -1.24 15.61
N MET A 338 9.95 -2.27 15.85
CA MET A 338 11.02 -2.18 16.84
C MET A 338 12.17 -1.42 16.20
N SER A 339 12.51 -0.23 16.70
CA SER A 339 13.64 0.52 16.15
C SER A 339 14.92 -0.30 16.23
N ASP A 340 15.83 -0.14 15.26
CA ASP A 340 17.13 -0.83 15.25
C ASP A 340 17.90 -0.63 16.56
N LYS A 341 17.80 0.55 17.19
CA LYS A 341 18.40 0.81 18.51
C LYS A 341 17.76 -0.01 19.62
N VAL A 342 16.45 -0.20 19.60
CA VAL A 342 15.73 -1.04 20.57
C VAL A 342 15.99 -2.52 20.30
N LEU A 343 16.03 -2.93 19.04
CA LEU A 343 16.36 -4.28 18.61
C LEU A 343 17.79 -4.64 19.00
N VAL A 344 18.77 -3.77 18.73
CA VAL A 344 20.17 -3.95 19.16
C VAL A 344 20.26 -4.03 20.69
N LYS A 345 19.58 -3.15 21.43
CA LYS A 345 19.55 -3.23 22.91
C LYS A 345 18.85 -4.48 23.44
N HIS A 346 17.87 -5.00 22.72
CA HIS A 346 17.16 -6.23 23.08
C HIS A 346 18.04 -7.46 22.80
N LEU A 347 18.65 -7.53 21.61
CA LEU A 347 19.62 -8.55 21.23
C LEU A 347 20.82 -8.55 22.18
N GLN A 348 21.35 -7.38 22.55
CA GLN A 348 22.43 -7.27 23.55
C GLN A 348 22.01 -7.80 24.93
N ARG A 349 20.77 -7.54 25.36
CA ARG A 349 20.24 -8.11 26.61
C ARG A 349 20.10 -9.61 26.54
N GLU A 350 19.66 -10.14 25.41
CA GLU A 350 19.45 -11.58 25.25
C GLU A 350 20.78 -12.33 25.10
N ILE A 351 21.78 -11.73 24.45
CA ILE A 351 23.16 -12.23 24.48
C ILE A 351 23.66 -12.29 25.93
N ALA A 352 23.52 -11.22 26.71
CA ALA A 352 23.96 -11.20 28.11
C ALA A 352 23.22 -12.22 29.00
N ARG A 353 21.93 -12.49 28.70
CA ARG A 353 21.15 -13.52 29.39
C ARG A 353 21.65 -14.91 29.04
N LEU A 354 21.80 -15.23 27.76
CA LEU A 354 22.30 -16.53 27.28
C LEU A 354 23.72 -16.79 27.78
N GLU A 355 24.59 -15.79 27.81
CA GLU A 355 25.92 -15.88 28.40
C GLU A 355 25.88 -16.19 29.90
N ASN A 356 24.93 -15.61 30.64
CA ASN A 356 24.75 -15.90 32.06
C ASN A 356 24.15 -17.29 32.31
N GLU A 357 23.19 -17.74 31.49
CA GLU A 357 22.66 -19.11 31.55
C GLU A 357 23.74 -20.15 31.25
N LEU A 358 24.62 -19.88 30.27
CA LEU A 358 25.80 -20.72 29.98
C LEU A 358 26.81 -20.74 31.14
N LYS A 359 27.06 -19.60 31.79
CA LYS A 359 27.93 -19.54 32.98
C LYS A 359 27.35 -20.30 34.17
N PHE A 360 26.04 -20.22 34.38
CA PHE A 360 25.36 -20.88 35.50
C PHE A 360 25.28 -22.40 35.29
N HIS A 361 25.06 -22.86 34.06
CA HIS A 361 25.20 -24.27 33.69
C HIS A 361 26.65 -24.75 33.70
N GLY A 362 27.63 -23.86 33.47
CA GLY A 362 29.06 -24.18 33.59
C GLY A 362 29.53 -24.39 35.04
N SER A 363 28.90 -23.77 36.04
CA SER A 363 29.35 -23.84 37.44
C SER A 363 28.72 -24.95 38.28
N ALA A 364 27.57 -25.50 37.89
CA ALA A 364 26.86 -26.53 38.67
C ALA A 364 27.30 -27.97 38.37
N TYR A 365 28.09 -28.21 37.31
CA TYR A 365 28.45 -29.55 36.84
C TYR A 365 29.95 -29.89 36.94
N THR A 366 30.79 -28.98 37.46
CA THR A 366 32.24 -29.15 37.49
C THR A 366 32.73 -30.24 38.45
N SER A 367 31.95 -30.66 39.45
CA SER A 367 32.36 -31.77 40.33
C SER A 367 32.13 -33.15 39.71
N ASN A 368 31.09 -33.34 38.88
CA ASN A 368 30.75 -34.66 38.34
C ASN A 368 31.36 -34.94 36.95
N HIS A 369 31.74 -33.91 36.19
CA HIS A 369 32.24 -34.09 34.82
C HIS A 369 33.70 -34.55 34.78
N ALA A 370 34.53 -34.17 35.76
CA ALA A 370 35.93 -34.60 35.82
C ALA A 370 36.05 -36.11 36.10
N ASP A 371 35.22 -36.64 37.00
CA ASP A 371 35.20 -38.06 37.32
C ASP A 371 34.57 -38.88 36.18
N ALA A 372 33.50 -38.39 35.56
CA ALA A 372 32.90 -39.02 34.39
C ALA A 372 33.81 -39.00 33.14
N LEU A 373 34.65 -37.97 32.98
CA LEU A 373 35.66 -37.91 31.92
C LEU A 373 36.80 -38.90 32.20
N ARG A 374 37.24 -39.03 33.45
CA ARG A 374 38.25 -40.04 33.84
C ARG A 374 37.75 -41.46 33.60
N GLU A 375 36.51 -41.76 34.00
CA GLU A 375 35.91 -43.09 33.79
C GLU A 375 35.78 -43.42 32.29
N LYS A 376 35.42 -42.43 31.46
CA LYS A 376 35.40 -42.59 30.00
C LYS A 376 36.78 -42.78 29.39
N ASP A 377 37.80 -42.07 29.86
CA ASP A 377 39.17 -42.24 29.40
C ASP A 377 39.76 -43.62 29.76
N GLU A 378 39.38 -44.16 30.92
CA GLU A 378 39.73 -45.53 31.31
C GLU A 378 39.03 -46.57 30.44
N LEU A 379 37.73 -46.40 30.16
CA LEU A 379 36.98 -47.25 29.24
C LEU A 379 37.57 -47.22 27.82
N ILE A 380 37.98 -46.04 27.33
CA ILE A 380 38.63 -45.90 26.02
C ILE A 380 39.98 -46.63 26.00
N LYS A 381 40.78 -46.56 27.07
CA LYS A 381 42.03 -47.33 27.17
C LYS A 381 41.79 -48.83 27.20
N GLN A 382 40.77 -49.31 27.90
CA GLN A 382 40.39 -50.72 27.91
C GLN A 382 39.91 -51.19 26.52
N LEU A 383 39.09 -50.39 25.85
CA LEU A 383 38.65 -50.65 24.47
C LEU A 383 39.83 -50.73 23.50
N HIS A 384 40.80 -49.81 23.60
CA HIS A 384 42.01 -49.88 22.79
C HIS A 384 42.85 -51.13 23.07
N PHE A 385 42.93 -51.59 24.32
CA PHE A 385 43.62 -52.84 24.65
C PHE A 385 42.91 -54.06 24.04
N ILE A 386 41.57 -54.07 24.04
CA ILE A 386 40.77 -55.14 23.45
C ILE A 386 40.84 -55.13 21.92
N ILE A 387 40.84 -53.96 21.28
CA ILE A 387 40.78 -53.82 19.82
C ILE A 387 42.16 -54.01 19.16
N LYS A 388 43.26 -53.72 19.87
CA LYS A 388 44.62 -53.79 19.31
C LYS A 388 44.98 -55.16 18.68
N PRO A 389 44.74 -56.32 19.31
CA PRO A 389 45.02 -57.62 18.71
C PRO A 389 44.20 -57.89 17.44
N TYR A 390 42.97 -57.37 17.36
CA TYR A 390 42.13 -57.53 16.18
C TYR A 390 42.63 -56.65 15.02
N ASN A 391 43.08 -55.43 15.31
CA ASN A 391 43.71 -54.57 14.30
C ASN A 391 45.05 -55.12 13.82
N ASP A 392 45.85 -55.70 14.72
CA ASP A 392 47.11 -56.35 14.36
C ASP A 392 46.84 -57.59 13.48
N LEU A 393 45.83 -58.41 13.82
CA LEU A 393 45.40 -59.55 12.99
C LEU A 393 44.85 -59.11 11.62
N LEU A 394 44.06 -58.03 11.57
CA LEU A 394 43.55 -57.46 10.32
C LEU A 394 44.69 -56.95 9.43
N ASN A 395 45.70 -56.30 10.01
CA ASN A 395 46.88 -55.85 9.27
C ASN A 395 47.72 -57.02 8.77
N ASP A 396 47.90 -58.07 9.56
CA ASP A 396 48.61 -59.28 9.13
C ASP A 396 47.87 -60.00 7.98
N ILE A 397 46.54 -60.07 8.04
CA ILE A 397 45.71 -60.60 6.94
C ILE A 397 45.84 -59.72 5.69
N LEU A 398 45.81 -58.39 5.83
CA LEU A 398 45.91 -57.45 4.72
C LEU A 398 47.29 -57.52 4.04
N ILE A 399 48.36 -57.62 4.83
CA ILE A 399 49.73 -57.81 4.35
C ILE A 399 49.87 -59.20 3.67
N GLY A 400 49.27 -60.25 4.24
CA GLY A 400 49.22 -61.58 3.63
C GLY A 400 48.52 -61.61 2.28
N PHE A 401 47.43 -60.84 2.12
CA PHE A 401 46.71 -60.70 0.84
C PHE A 401 47.53 -59.94 -0.21
N LEU A 402 48.26 -58.90 0.20
CA LEU A 402 49.14 -58.13 -0.69
C LEU A 402 50.37 -58.92 -1.15
N LEU A 403 50.87 -59.84 -0.32
CA LEU A 403 52.04 -60.67 -0.66
C LEU A 403 51.68 -61.93 -1.48
N THR A 404 50.43 -62.42 -1.41
CA THR A 404 49.98 -63.61 -2.16
C THR A 404 49.23 -63.28 -3.47
N GLY A 405 48.80 -62.03 -3.65
CA GLY A 405 48.15 -61.54 -4.88
C GLY A 405 49.07 -61.24 -6.07
N SER A 406 50.35 -61.61 -6.01
CA SER A 406 51.34 -61.41 -7.07
C SER A 406 51.92 -62.72 -7.61
N THR A 407 51.09 -63.74 -7.82
CA THR A 407 51.36 -64.85 -8.76
C THR A 407 50.09 -65.67 -9.00
N LYS A 408 49.29 -65.28 -9.99
CA LYS A 408 48.72 -66.15 -11.03
C LYS A 408 47.90 -65.36 -12.02
#